data_AF-A0A7S3TEE2-F1
#
_entry.id   AF-A0A7S3TEE2-F1
#
_cell.length_a   1.000
_cell.length_b   1.000
_cell.length_c   1.000
_cell.angle_alpha   90.00
_cell.angle_beta   90.00
_cell.angle_gamma   90.00
#
_symmetry.space_group_name_H-M   'P 1'
#
loop_
_entity.id
_entity.type
_entity.pdbx_description
1 polymer ?
#
loop_
_entity_poly.entity_id
_entity_poly.type
_entity_poly.pdbx_seq_one_letter_code
_entity_poly.pdbx_strand_id
1 'polypeptide(L)'
;AGGHGGGEARWSRSKRMVMAAAALLGLAAVAGLAARSSSAAALRSRGGLVGLQQVVRCNQGGGKDGEDCGPHKEEAKAKPAEKRQPAGDSACSAMGDNCNTTKCCKDEGMQCYAKDQSWASCRPRCTPGPDPVAADGWPWSCETLGLRTEGEVLPPSKGGEDCTKSKSCETPGLQCYRKGEGYAACKADCNEGVDVTDQDPSPWTCEALGTRTPGPADWVAKECAQPGAACVDKGC
;
A
#
# COMPACT_ATOMS: atom_id res chain seq x y z
N ALA A 1 45.60 -62.71 -10.52
CA ALA A 1 44.66 -62.09 -11.48
C ALA A 1 43.60 -61.38 -10.64
N GLY A 2 43.65 -60.07 -10.43
CA GLY A 2 43.45 -59.00 -11.43
C GLY A 2 41.98 -58.55 -11.30
N GLY A 3 41.60 -57.29 -11.13
CA GLY A 3 42.33 -56.03 -11.09
C GLY A 3 41.49 -54.91 -10.46
N HIS A 4 42.17 -53.79 -10.22
CA HIS A 4 41.70 -52.54 -9.62
C HIS A 4 40.82 -51.68 -10.54
N GLY A 5 40.00 -50.81 -9.93
CA GLY A 5 39.55 -49.50 -10.46
C GLY A 5 38.58 -48.86 -9.45
N GLY A 6 38.80 -47.72 -8.80
CA GLY A 6 39.72 -46.60 -9.04
C GLY A 6 38.96 -45.41 -9.64
N GLY A 7 38.64 -44.37 -8.85
CA GLY A 7 37.95 -43.18 -9.36
C GLY A 7 37.60 -42.11 -8.31
N GLU A 8 38.59 -41.61 -7.57
CA GLU A 8 38.46 -40.37 -6.78
C GLU A 8 38.75 -39.16 -7.68
N ALA A 9 37.78 -38.25 -7.83
CA ALA A 9 37.95 -37.02 -8.60
C ALA A 9 38.58 -35.91 -7.74
N ARG A 10 39.90 -35.80 -7.90
CA ARG A 10 40.74 -34.65 -7.56
C ARG A 10 40.43 -33.49 -8.52
N TRP A 11 40.07 -32.31 -8.03
CA TRP A 11 40.36 -31.06 -8.75
C TRP A 11 41.17 -30.09 -7.90
N SER A 12 42.11 -29.48 -8.60
CA SER A 12 43.38 -28.92 -8.14
C SER A 12 43.26 -27.49 -7.61
N ARG A 13 44.11 -27.19 -6.63
CA ARG A 13 44.48 -25.83 -6.23
C ARG A 13 45.30 -25.18 -7.35
N SER A 14 44.97 -23.94 -7.70
CA SER A 14 45.91 -23.02 -8.37
C SER A 14 46.05 -21.73 -7.58
N LYS A 15 47.26 -21.59 -7.02
CA LYS A 15 48.02 -20.41 -6.59
C LYS A 15 47.93 -19.28 -7.65
N ARG A 16 48.29 -18.01 -7.47
CA ARG A 16 48.75 -17.06 -6.43
C ARG A 16 48.93 -15.73 -7.21
N MET A 17 48.78 -14.59 -6.52
CA MET A 17 49.54 -13.33 -6.71
C MET A 17 49.54 -12.63 -8.08
N VAL A 18 48.99 -11.41 -8.12
CA VAL A 18 49.73 -10.21 -8.58
C VAL A 18 49.30 -9.02 -7.71
N MET A 19 50.31 -8.39 -7.09
CA MET A 19 50.23 -7.11 -6.37
C MET A 19 50.63 -5.97 -7.31
N ALA A 20 50.14 -4.77 -6.98
CA ALA A 20 50.75 -3.45 -7.14
C ALA A 20 50.42 -2.53 -8.35
N ALA A 21 50.40 -1.24 -7.97
CA ALA A 21 50.59 0.01 -8.71
C ALA A 21 49.29 0.78 -9.07
N ALA A 22 49.17 2.09 -8.92
CA ALA A 22 49.92 3.16 -8.25
C ALA A 22 49.02 4.43 -8.30
N ALA A 23 49.25 5.36 -7.38
CA ALA A 23 48.54 6.64 -7.24
C ALA A 23 48.64 7.57 -8.47
N LEU A 24 47.62 8.43 -8.69
CA LEU A 24 47.82 9.80 -9.19
C LEU A 24 46.76 10.78 -8.64
N LEU A 25 47.29 11.97 -8.33
CA LEU A 25 46.69 13.15 -7.71
C LEU A 25 45.81 13.95 -8.69
N GLY A 26 44.84 14.70 -8.15
CA GLY A 26 44.12 15.75 -8.89
C GLY A 26 43.47 16.77 -7.94
N LEU A 27 44.19 17.87 -7.70
CA LEU A 27 43.81 19.02 -6.88
C LEU A 27 42.92 20.04 -7.65
N ALA A 28 42.02 20.66 -6.89
CA ALA A 28 41.58 22.07 -6.95
C ALA A 28 40.78 22.61 -8.16
N ALA A 29 39.61 23.19 -7.86
CA ALA A 29 39.33 24.60 -8.18
C ALA A 29 38.12 25.13 -7.37
N VAL A 30 38.42 26.12 -6.55
CA VAL A 30 37.49 27.03 -5.87
C VAL A 30 36.77 27.92 -6.88
N ALA A 31 35.45 28.04 -6.79
CA ALA A 31 34.67 29.10 -7.44
C ALA A 31 33.87 29.85 -6.37
N GLY A 32 34.45 30.95 -5.89
CA GLY A 32 33.72 32.01 -5.21
C GLY A 32 33.45 33.14 -6.19
N LEU A 33 32.21 33.61 -6.29
CA LEU A 33 31.91 34.99 -6.69
C LEU A 33 30.66 35.45 -5.95
N ALA A 34 30.89 36.37 -5.01
CA ALA A 34 29.88 37.26 -4.45
C ALA A 34 29.81 38.53 -5.30
N ALA A 35 28.60 39.01 -5.59
CA ALA A 35 28.21 40.40 -5.93
C ALA A 35 26.83 40.39 -6.62
N ARG A 36 25.92 41.35 -6.53
CA ARG A 36 25.77 42.61 -5.78
C ARG A 36 24.32 43.09 -5.97
N SER A 37 23.82 43.78 -4.94
CA SER A 37 23.03 45.01 -4.96
C SER A 37 21.64 45.09 -5.62
N SER A 38 20.69 45.43 -4.74
CA SER A 38 19.81 46.61 -4.80
C SER A 38 18.71 46.71 -5.86
N SER A 39 17.47 46.78 -5.38
CA SER A 39 16.68 48.02 -5.48
C SER A 39 15.58 48.05 -4.42
N ALA A 40 15.58 49.13 -3.64
CA ALA A 40 14.48 49.55 -2.79
C ALA A 40 13.47 50.33 -3.65
N ALA A 41 12.17 50.10 -3.43
CA ALA A 41 11.13 51.06 -3.77
C ALA A 41 10.03 50.94 -2.71
N ALA A 42 10.02 51.91 -1.80
CA ALA A 42 8.90 52.17 -0.91
C ALA A 42 7.77 52.80 -1.71
N LEU A 43 6.52 52.46 -1.40
CA LEU A 43 5.38 53.38 -1.48
C LEU A 43 4.31 52.95 -0.47
N ARG A 44 4.00 53.88 0.43
CA ARG A 44 2.90 53.84 1.41
C ARG A 44 1.59 54.14 0.69
N SER A 45 0.46 53.58 1.12
CA SER A 45 -0.72 54.41 1.44
C SER A 45 -1.77 53.64 2.22
N ARG A 46 -2.42 54.32 3.17
CA ARG A 46 -3.45 53.85 4.10
C ARG A 46 -4.83 54.35 3.64
N GLY A 47 -5.89 53.62 4.00
CA GLY A 47 -7.30 54.05 3.98
C GLY A 47 -7.97 53.84 2.62
N GLY A 48 -9.09 53.12 2.46
CA GLY A 48 -10.18 52.80 3.38
C GLY A 48 -11.38 53.66 3.01
N LEU A 49 -12.44 53.08 2.45
CA LEU A 49 -13.86 53.37 2.72
C LEU A 49 -14.80 52.82 1.62
N VAL A 50 -15.89 52.21 2.13
CA VAL A 50 -17.24 52.00 1.58
C VAL A 50 -17.45 51.28 0.25
N GLY A 51 -18.14 50.14 0.38
CA GLY A 51 -19.50 50.05 -0.15
C GLY A 51 -19.62 49.43 -1.53
N LEU A 52 -20.13 48.20 -1.58
CA LEU A 52 -21.16 47.76 -2.50
C LEU A 52 -21.61 46.35 -2.09
N GLN A 53 -22.58 46.33 -1.19
CA GLN A 53 -23.41 45.16 -0.95
C GLN A 53 -24.40 45.07 -2.12
N GLN A 54 -24.06 44.28 -3.15
CA GLN A 54 -25.04 43.91 -4.17
C GLN A 54 -25.79 42.66 -3.70
N VAL A 55 -26.95 42.94 -3.10
CA VAL A 55 -28.05 42.00 -2.95
C VAL A 55 -28.55 41.58 -4.34
N VAL A 56 -28.24 40.35 -4.74
CA VAL A 56 -28.91 39.71 -5.88
C VAL A 56 -30.33 39.38 -5.45
N ARG A 57 -31.30 40.18 -5.92
CA ARG A 57 -32.72 39.88 -5.82
C ARG A 57 -33.12 39.01 -7.01
N CYS A 58 -33.63 37.80 -6.73
CA CYS A 58 -34.41 37.05 -7.70
C CYS A 58 -35.74 37.77 -7.91
N ASN A 59 -36.05 38.17 -9.15
CA ASN A 59 -37.34 38.73 -9.52
C ASN A 59 -38.18 37.66 -10.21
N GLN A 60 -39.31 37.33 -9.60
CA GLN A 60 -40.34 36.46 -10.19
C GLN A 60 -41.23 37.31 -11.09
N GLY A 61 -41.32 36.94 -12.36
CA GLY A 61 -42.31 37.46 -13.31
C GLY A 61 -42.70 36.35 -14.27
N GLY A 62 -43.99 36.00 -14.29
CA GLY A 62 -44.54 34.96 -15.15
C GLY A 62 -45.23 35.52 -16.40
N GLY A 63 -45.30 34.66 -17.43
CA GLY A 63 -46.43 34.62 -18.37
C GLY A 63 -46.17 35.04 -19.83
N LYS A 64 -46.30 34.03 -20.72
CA LYS A 64 -47.15 33.99 -21.94
C LYS A 64 -46.56 34.35 -23.34
N ASP A 65 -46.62 33.31 -24.20
CA ASP A 65 -46.87 33.23 -25.66
C ASP A 65 -45.76 33.53 -26.69
N GLY A 66 -45.51 32.56 -27.60
CA GLY A 66 -45.12 32.82 -29.01
C GLY A 66 -43.75 32.31 -29.51
N GLU A 67 -43.80 31.50 -30.58
CA GLU A 67 -42.73 31.02 -31.49
C GLU A 67 -41.43 31.85 -31.63
N ASP A 68 -40.26 31.20 -31.69
CA ASP A 68 -39.47 31.03 -32.93
C ASP A 68 -38.16 30.21 -32.72
N CYS A 69 -37.76 29.60 -33.82
CA CYS A 69 -36.75 28.61 -34.11
C CYS A 69 -35.31 28.90 -33.63
N GLY A 70 -34.66 27.86 -33.11
CA GLY A 70 -33.22 27.79 -32.91
C GLY A 70 -32.75 26.33 -33.04
N PRO A 71 -31.53 26.08 -33.56
CA PRO A 71 -31.13 24.75 -34.02
C PRO A 71 -31.12 23.77 -32.85
N HIS A 72 -31.61 22.55 -33.12
CA HIS A 72 -31.42 21.40 -32.25
C HIS A 72 -29.90 21.15 -32.11
N LYS A 73 -29.27 21.82 -31.14
CA LYS A 73 -28.05 21.31 -30.55
C LYS A 73 -28.48 20.06 -29.83
N GLU A 74 -28.05 18.94 -30.39
CA GLU A 74 -28.05 17.64 -29.76
C GLU A 74 -27.32 17.78 -28.42
N GLU A 75 -28.10 18.07 -27.38
CA GLU A 75 -27.68 17.90 -26.01
C GLU A 75 -27.41 16.41 -25.90
N ALA A 76 -26.14 16.03 -26.03
CA ALA A 76 -25.66 14.77 -25.50
C ALA A 76 -26.11 14.75 -24.04
N LYS A 77 -27.24 14.08 -23.79
CA LYS A 77 -27.71 13.80 -22.46
C LYS A 77 -26.60 12.98 -21.83
N ALA A 78 -25.77 13.65 -21.05
CA ALA A 78 -24.93 12.99 -20.08
C ALA A 78 -25.90 12.18 -19.23
N LYS A 79 -25.94 10.87 -19.50
CA LYS A 79 -26.59 9.93 -18.60
C LYS A 79 -26.01 10.24 -17.22
N PRO A 80 -26.84 10.32 -16.16
CA PRO A 80 -26.32 10.23 -14.81
C PRO A 80 -25.34 9.07 -14.77
N ALA A 81 -24.20 9.25 -14.10
CA ALA A 81 -23.25 8.19 -13.83
C ALA A 81 -23.93 7.14 -12.95
N GLU A 82 -24.78 6.34 -13.58
CA GLU A 82 -25.46 5.19 -13.02
C GLU A 82 -24.36 4.24 -12.58
N LYS A 83 -24.32 3.96 -11.28
CA LYS A 83 -23.45 2.98 -10.64
C LYS A 83 -23.57 1.64 -11.38
N ARG A 84 -22.72 1.41 -12.39
CA ARG A 84 -22.59 0.09 -13.02
C ARG A 84 -21.67 -0.73 -12.14
N GLN A 85 -22.26 -1.44 -11.18
CA GLN A 85 -21.64 -2.67 -10.68
C GLN A 85 -21.47 -3.61 -11.88
N PRO A 86 -20.25 -4.08 -12.21
CA PRO A 86 -20.10 -5.08 -13.25
C PRO A 86 -20.51 -6.46 -12.72
N ALA A 87 -21.48 -7.04 -13.43
CA ALA A 87 -21.70 -8.44 -13.75
C ALA A 87 -21.19 -9.51 -12.77
N GLY A 88 -22.15 -10.16 -12.08
CA GLY A 88 -22.16 -11.58 -11.69
C GLY A 88 -20.89 -12.14 -11.04
N ASP A 89 -21.03 -12.60 -9.80
CA ASP A 89 -19.99 -13.12 -8.90
C ASP A 89 -19.00 -14.14 -9.51
N SER A 90 -19.34 -14.76 -10.64
CA SER A 90 -18.51 -15.72 -11.37
C SER A 90 -17.40 -15.11 -12.23
N ALA A 91 -17.41 -13.80 -12.53
CA ALA A 91 -16.42 -13.15 -13.40
C ALA A 91 -15.40 -12.27 -12.65
N CYS A 92 -15.62 -12.01 -11.36
CA CYS A 92 -14.75 -11.14 -10.56
C CYS A 92 -13.65 -11.93 -9.84
N SER A 93 -12.51 -11.26 -9.63
CA SER A 93 -11.32 -11.86 -9.03
C SER A 93 -11.51 -12.05 -7.51
N ALA A 94 -10.94 -13.10 -6.95
CA ALA A 94 -10.90 -13.29 -5.49
C ALA A 94 -9.86 -12.38 -4.83
N MET A 95 -9.90 -12.28 -3.51
CA MET A 95 -8.85 -11.67 -2.70
C MET A 95 -7.48 -12.24 -3.08
N GLY A 96 -6.53 -11.35 -3.39
CA GLY A 96 -5.19 -11.73 -3.82
C GLY A 96 -5.05 -12.05 -5.32
N ASP A 97 -6.12 -12.41 -6.02
CA ASP A 97 -6.06 -12.76 -7.44
C ASP A 97 -5.82 -11.54 -8.34
N ASN A 98 -5.28 -11.80 -9.54
CA ASN A 98 -5.09 -10.74 -10.52
C ASN A 98 -6.44 -10.19 -11.00
N CYS A 99 -6.69 -8.92 -10.73
CA CYS A 99 -7.90 -8.21 -11.16
C CYS A 99 -7.64 -7.18 -12.27
N ASN A 100 -6.46 -7.23 -12.91
CA ASN A 100 -6.07 -6.25 -13.93
C ASN A 100 -6.95 -6.34 -15.19
N THR A 101 -7.54 -7.51 -15.48
CA THR A 101 -8.48 -7.65 -16.61
C THR A 101 -9.93 -7.46 -16.17
N THR A 102 -10.31 -8.04 -15.03
CA THR A 102 -11.69 -8.05 -14.52
C THR A 102 -12.11 -6.69 -13.96
N LYS A 103 -11.15 -5.93 -13.40
CA LYS A 103 -11.37 -4.65 -12.72
C LYS A 103 -12.47 -4.72 -11.65
N CYS A 104 -12.72 -5.90 -11.08
CA CYS A 104 -13.72 -6.13 -10.04
C CYS A 104 -13.28 -7.24 -9.09
N CYS A 105 -13.76 -7.14 -7.85
CA CYS A 105 -13.50 -8.09 -6.78
C CYS A 105 -14.81 -8.72 -6.32
N LYS A 106 -14.79 -10.02 -6.06
CA LYS A 106 -15.99 -10.74 -5.59
C LYS A 106 -16.16 -10.67 -4.06
N ASP A 107 -15.07 -10.56 -3.32
CA ASP A 107 -15.11 -10.55 -1.86
C ASP A 107 -15.52 -9.18 -1.32
N GLU A 108 -16.29 -9.19 -0.23
CA GLU A 108 -16.82 -7.99 0.43
C GLU A 108 -15.71 -7.04 0.90
N GLY A 109 -15.95 -5.74 0.78
CA GLY A 109 -14.99 -4.72 1.20
C GLY A 109 -13.66 -4.73 0.44
N MET A 110 -13.60 -5.33 -0.75
CA MET A 110 -12.38 -5.35 -1.56
C MET A 110 -12.38 -4.25 -2.62
N GLN A 111 -11.18 -3.78 -2.96
CA GLN A 111 -10.93 -2.89 -4.08
C GLN A 111 -9.80 -3.50 -4.92
N CYS A 112 -9.96 -3.48 -6.24
CA CYS A 112 -8.88 -3.85 -7.14
C CYS A 112 -7.85 -2.71 -7.16
N TYR A 113 -6.63 -2.98 -6.73
CA TYR A 113 -5.53 -2.03 -6.72
C TYR A 113 -4.45 -2.46 -7.70
N ALA A 114 -4.00 -1.55 -8.56
CA ALA A 114 -2.89 -1.81 -9.45
C ALA A 114 -1.56 -1.84 -8.70
N LYS A 115 -0.71 -2.82 -9.03
CA LYS A 115 0.71 -2.78 -8.73
C LYS A 115 1.43 -2.03 -9.85
N ASP A 116 1.15 -2.45 -11.09
CA ASP A 116 1.68 -1.91 -12.33
C ASP A 116 0.64 -2.06 -13.47
N GLN A 117 1.05 -1.83 -14.71
CA GLN A 117 0.17 -1.90 -15.89
C GLN A 117 -0.32 -3.32 -16.21
N SER A 118 0.39 -4.35 -15.77
CA SER A 118 0.15 -5.76 -16.05
C SER A 118 -0.46 -6.53 -14.88
N TRP A 119 -0.28 -6.04 -13.65
CA TRP A 119 -0.73 -6.69 -12.44
C TRP A 119 -1.55 -5.75 -11.53
N ALA A 120 -2.68 -6.25 -11.08
CA ALA A 120 -3.51 -5.63 -10.04
C ALA A 120 -4.07 -6.72 -9.14
N SER A 121 -4.36 -6.44 -7.88
CA SER A 121 -4.91 -7.43 -6.96
C SER A 121 -6.05 -6.89 -6.12
N CYS A 122 -7.00 -7.76 -5.80
CA CYS A 122 -8.09 -7.46 -4.88
C CYS A 122 -7.57 -7.42 -3.45
N ARG A 123 -7.51 -6.22 -2.87
CA ARG A 123 -7.01 -6.00 -1.51
C ARG A 123 -7.98 -5.10 -0.73
N PRO A 124 -8.06 -5.25 0.59
CA PRO A 124 -8.87 -4.36 1.41
C PRO A 124 -8.26 -2.95 1.50
N ARG A 125 -6.93 -2.87 1.49
CA ARG A 125 -6.11 -1.66 1.63
C ARG A 125 -4.88 -1.77 0.73
N CYS A 126 -4.35 -0.62 0.31
CA CYS A 126 -3.12 -0.53 -0.48
C CYS A 126 -2.33 0.72 -0.04
N THR A 127 -1.03 0.55 0.19
CA THR A 127 -0.10 1.63 0.49
C THR A 127 0.85 1.79 -0.70
N PRO A 128 0.93 2.97 -1.34
CA PRO A 128 1.85 3.19 -2.45
C PRO A 128 3.30 2.95 -2.03
N GLY A 129 4.09 2.34 -2.91
CA GLY A 129 5.48 1.99 -2.65
C GLY A 129 5.72 0.49 -2.44
N PRO A 130 6.95 0.09 -2.08
CA PRO A 130 7.33 -1.30 -1.89
C PRO A 130 6.46 -1.99 -0.83
N ASP A 131 5.91 -3.15 -1.15
CA ASP A 131 5.17 -3.96 -0.17
C ASP A 131 6.17 -4.81 0.64
N PRO A 132 6.34 -4.56 1.95
CA PRO A 132 7.34 -5.23 2.76
C PRO A 132 7.11 -6.73 2.87
N VAL A 133 5.91 -7.22 2.58
CA VAL A 133 5.57 -8.64 2.61
C VAL A 133 5.85 -9.32 1.25
N ALA A 134 5.86 -8.56 0.16
CA ALA A 134 6.06 -9.10 -1.16
C ALA A 134 7.54 -9.44 -1.37
N ALA A 135 7.81 -10.64 -1.92
CA ALA A 135 9.17 -11.14 -2.09
C ALA A 135 10.00 -10.34 -3.11
N ASP A 136 9.34 -9.69 -4.07
CA ASP A 136 9.98 -9.01 -5.20
C ASP A 136 10.35 -7.55 -4.90
N GLY A 137 9.79 -6.95 -3.84
CA GLY A 137 10.08 -5.58 -3.41
C GLY A 137 9.67 -4.49 -4.41
N TRP A 138 8.92 -4.85 -5.45
CA TRP A 138 8.45 -3.88 -6.43
C TRP A 138 7.35 -3.00 -5.85
N PRO A 139 7.38 -1.70 -6.15
CA PRO A 139 6.42 -0.76 -5.61
C PRO A 139 5.02 -0.96 -6.20
N TRP A 140 4.01 -0.79 -5.37
CA TRP A 140 2.62 -0.69 -5.78
C TRP A 140 2.27 0.75 -6.15
N SER A 141 1.57 0.93 -7.26
CA SER A 141 0.97 2.24 -7.59
C SER A 141 -0.27 2.52 -6.75
N CYS A 142 -0.99 1.48 -6.33
CA CYS A 142 -2.27 1.56 -5.63
C CYS A 142 -3.35 2.33 -6.39
N GLU A 143 -3.27 2.38 -7.73
CA GLU A 143 -4.35 2.93 -8.55
C GLU A 143 -5.61 2.05 -8.39
N THR A 144 -6.74 2.68 -8.07
CA THR A 144 -8.00 1.97 -7.89
C THR A 144 -8.63 1.65 -9.23
N LEU A 145 -8.94 0.38 -9.43
CA LEU A 145 -9.55 -0.12 -10.66
C LEU A 145 -10.98 -0.61 -10.38
N GLY A 146 -11.95 -0.05 -11.09
CA GLY A 146 -13.37 -0.38 -10.90
C GLY A 146 -13.90 0.00 -9.51
N LEU A 147 -15.05 -0.56 -9.15
CA LEU A 147 -15.75 -0.22 -7.92
C LEU A 147 -15.31 -1.11 -6.75
N ARG A 148 -15.28 -0.51 -5.55
CA ARG A 148 -15.12 -1.23 -4.29
C ARG A 148 -16.38 -2.04 -4.01
N THR A 149 -16.21 -3.29 -3.60
CA THR A 149 -17.31 -4.13 -3.12
C THR A 149 -17.78 -3.61 -1.77
N GLU A 150 -19.10 -3.56 -1.56
CA GLU A 150 -19.68 -3.22 -0.26
C GLU A 150 -19.23 -4.24 0.80
N GLY A 151 -19.13 -3.80 2.05
CA GLY A 151 -18.71 -4.64 3.16
C GLY A 151 -17.73 -3.96 4.12
N GLU A 152 -17.83 -4.32 5.39
CA GLU A 152 -16.95 -3.83 6.45
C GLU A 152 -15.69 -4.69 6.52
N VAL A 153 -14.54 -4.07 6.24
CA VAL A 153 -13.25 -4.70 6.52
C VAL A 153 -12.81 -4.30 7.91
N LEU A 154 -12.84 -5.26 8.82
CA LEU A 154 -12.29 -5.07 10.15
C LEU A 154 -10.76 -4.86 10.07
N PRO A 155 -10.20 -3.90 10.81
CA PRO A 155 -8.76 -3.78 10.93
C PRO A 155 -8.17 -5.07 11.54
N PRO A 156 -6.93 -5.41 11.19
CA PRO A 156 -6.23 -6.48 11.88
C PRO A 156 -6.05 -6.12 13.36
N SER A 157 -6.10 -7.12 14.23
CA SER A 157 -5.98 -6.94 15.68
C SER A 157 -4.52 -6.85 16.11
N LYS A 158 -4.20 -6.09 17.15
CA LYS A 158 -2.83 -6.02 17.67
C LYS A 158 -2.47 -7.29 18.43
N GLY A 159 -1.17 -7.45 18.72
CA GLY A 159 -0.69 -8.56 19.55
C GLY A 159 -1.40 -8.60 20.90
N GLY A 160 -1.96 -9.77 21.25
CA GLY A 160 -2.72 -9.99 22.48
C GLY A 160 -4.16 -9.46 22.47
N GLU A 161 -4.61 -8.75 21.43
CA GLU A 161 -6.01 -8.29 21.32
C GLU A 161 -6.93 -9.40 20.77
N ASP A 162 -8.24 -9.24 21.00
CA ASP A 162 -9.26 -10.16 20.52
C ASP A 162 -9.38 -10.09 18.99
N CYS A 163 -9.00 -11.17 18.33
CA CYS A 163 -9.05 -11.33 16.88
C CYS A 163 -10.18 -12.26 16.42
N THR A 164 -11.14 -12.62 17.28
CA THR A 164 -12.27 -13.51 16.93
C THR A 164 -13.04 -13.02 15.71
N LYS A 165 -13.22 -11.69 15.61
CA LYS A 165 -13.91 -11.06 14.48
C LYS A 165 -12.98 -10.80 13.29
N SER A 166 -11.79 -10.23 13.53
CA SER A 166 -10.85 -9.86 12.44
C SER A 166 -10.18 -11.08 11.80
N LYS A 167 -9.98 -12.16 12.55
CA LYS A 167 -9.24 -13.39 12.19
C LYS A 167 -7.90 -13.09 11.52
N SER A 168 -7.30 -11.96 11.90
CA SER A 168 -6.10 -11.40 11.28
C SER A 168 -5.38 -10.52 12.30
N CYS A 169 -4.04 -10.55 12.24
CA CYS A 169 -3.15 -9.87 13.18
C CYS A 169 -2.33 -8.80 12.49
N GLU A 170 -2.09 -7.68 13.17
CA GLU A 170 -1.36 -6.53 12.61
C GLU A 170 0.15 -6.79 12.60
N THR A 171 0.67 -7.41 13.65
CA THR A 171 2.11 -7.62 13.81
C THR A 171 2.59 -8.82 12.98
N PRO A 172 3.65 -8.65 12.19
CA PRO A 172 4.28 -9.76 11.45
C PRO A 172 4.65 -10.93 12.36
N GLY A 173 4.42 -12.14 11.87
CA GLY A 173 4.72 -13.38 12.59
C GLY A 173 3.68 -13.78 13.64
N LEU A 174 2.63 -13.00 13.89
CA LEU A 174 1.52 -13.41 14.76
C LEU A 174 0.47 -14.23 13.99
N GLN A 175 -0.21 -15.11 14.72
CA GLN A 175 -1.35 -15.88 14.28
C GLN A 175 -2.49 -15.69 15.29
N CYS A 176 -3.71 -15.52 14.79
CA CYS A 176 -4.88 -15.50 15.65
C CYS A 176 -5.17 -16.94 16.10
N TYR A 177 -5.13 -17.20 17.40
CA TYR A 177 -5.38 -18.51 17.98
C TYR A 177 -6.63 -18.48 18.86
N ARG A 178 -7.47 -19.51 18.75
CA ARG A 178 -8.70 -19.62 19.53
C ARG A 178 -8.46 -20.10 20.96
N LYS A 179 -9.23 -19.52 21.90
CA LYS A 179 -9.38 -19.89 23.30
C LYS A 179 -10.87 -20.18 23.57
N GLY A 180 -11.19 -21.42 23.95
CA GLY A 180 -12.58 -21.84 24.11
C GLY A 180 -13.45 -21.56 22.87
N GLU A 181 -14.70 -21.15 23.09
CA GLU A 181 -15.71 -21.02 22.02
C GLU A 181 -15.94 -19.59 21.52
N GLY A 182 -15.40 -18.56 22.18
CA GLY A 182 -15.78 -17.16 21.90
C GLY A 182 -14.66 -16.13 21.95
N TYR A 183 -13.42 -16.55 22.19
CA TYR A 183 -12.28 -15.66 22.27
C TYR A 183 -11.14 -16.18 21.40
N ALA A 184 -10.37 -15.28 20.82
CA ALA A 184 -9.16 -15.60 20.11
C ALA A 184 -8.20 -14.44 20.25
N ALA A 185 -6.90 -14.70 20.39
CA ALA A 185 -5.92 -13.63 20.47
C ALA A 185 -4.77 -13.83 19.50
N CYS A 186 -4.19 -12.72 19.07
CA CYS A 186 -2.99 -12.71 18.26
C CYS A 186 -1.76 -13.08 19.10
N LYS A 187 -1.18 -14.26 18.87
CA LYS A 187 0.04 -14.73 19.53
C LYS A 187 1.06 -15.23 18.51
N ALA A 188 2.35 -15.20 18.86
CA ALA A 188 3.40 -15.78 18.04
C ALA A 188 3.33 -17.32 18.11
N ASP A 189 3.16 -17.85 19.31
CA ASP A 189 3.06 -19.28 19.57
C ASP A 189 1.87 -19.57 20.48
N CYS A 190 1.31 -20.77 20.38
CA CYS A 190 0.17 -21.21 21.17
C CYS A 190 0.44 -22.61 21.72
N ASN A 191 0.21 -22.78 23.03
CA ASN A 191 0.25 -24.07 23.71
C ASN A 191 -1.17 -24.45 24.10
N GLU A 192 -1.60 -25.65 23.74
CA GLU A 192 -2.95 -26.15 24.05
C GLU A 192 -3.14 -26.34 25.55
N GLY A 193 -4.35 -26.09 26.02
CA GLY A 193 -4.74 -26.28 27.42
C GLY A 193 -4.88 -24.98 28.21
N VAL A 194 -4.97 -25.11 29.54
CA VAL A 194 -5.22 -23.99 30.45
C VAL A 194 -3.92 -23.21 30.70
N ASP A 195 -3.98 -21.90 30.51
CA ASP A 195 -2.90 -21.00 30.87
C ASP A 195 -3.05 -20.57 32.33
N VAL A 196 -2.16 -21.03 33.20
CA VAL A 196 -2.19 -20.74 34.65
C VAL A 196 -1.91 -19.27 34.97
N THR A 197 -1.41 -18.50 34.01
CA THR A 197 -1.14 -17.06 34.16
C THR A 197 -2.33 -16.18 33.75
N ASP A 198 -3.33 -16.77 33.09
CA ASP A 198 -4.54 -16.09 32.66
C ASP A 198 -5.57 -16.04 33.79
N GLN A 199 -6.34 -14.95 33.84
CA GLN A 199 -7.45 -14.79 34.79
C GLN A 199 -8.66 -15.65 34.39
N ASP A 200 -8.86 -15.89 33.10
CA ASP A 200 -9.92 -16.75 32.60
C ASP A 200 -9.38 -18.19 32.40
N PRO A 201 -9.92 -19.18 33.12
CA PRO A 201 -9.43 -20.56 33.09
C PRO A 201 -9.80 -21.33 31.81
N SER A 202 -10.45 -20.69 30.84
CA SER A 202 -10.79 -21.31 29.56
C SER A 202 -9.53 -21.83 28.84
N PRO A 203 -9.53 -23.08 28.34
CA PRO A 203 -8.35 -23.62 27.68
C PRO A 203 -8.15 -23.00 26.30
N TRP A 204 -6.89 -22.83 25.92
CA TRP A 204 -6.49 -22.57 24.54
C TRP A 204 -6.72 -23.83 23.71
N THR A 205 -7.50 -23.71 22.63
CA THR A 205 -7.63 -24.78 21.63
C THR A 205 -6.53 -24.68 20.58
N CYS A 206 -5.86 -23.53 20.50
CA CYS A 206 -4.82 -23.23 19.53
C CYS A 206 -5.23 -23.44 18.06
N GLU A 207 -6.54 -23.45 17.78
CA GLU A 207 -7.03 -23.43 16.42
C GLU A 207 -6.65 -22.10 15.77
N ALA A 208 -5.90 -22.19 14.67
CA ALA A 208 -5.49 -21.02 13.90
C ALA A 208 -6.67 -20.45 13.12
N LEU A 209 -7.02 -19.19 13.42
CA LEU A 209 -8.06 -18.44 12.72
C LEU A 209 -7.42 -17.54 11.67
N GLY A 210 -7.78 -17.76 10.41
CA GLY A 210 -7.17 -17.02 9.29
C GLY A 210 -5.70 -17.37 9.08
N THR A 211 -5.03 -16.60 8.24
CA THR A 211 -3.62 -16.84 7.89
C THR A 211 -2.69 -16.17 8.90
N ARG A 212 -1.51 -16.78 9.07
CA ARG A 212 -0.43 -16.17 9.85
C ARG A 212 0.03 -14.91 9.16
N THR A 213 0.19 -13.82 9.90
CA THR A 213 0.69 -12.58 9.33
C THR A 213 2.12 -12.81 8.86
N PRO A 214 2.39 -12.69 7.55
CA PRO A 214 3.72 -12.96 7.02
C PRO A 214 4.74 -11.94 7.56
N GLY A 215 5.97 -12.40 7.72
CA GLY A 215 7.12 -11.56 8.04
C GLY A 215 7.47 -10.60 6.90
N PRO A 216 8.26 -9.55 7.18
CA PRO A 216 8.89 -8.78 6.12
C PRO A 216 9.78 -9.69 5.26
N ALA A 217 9.81 -9.45 3.96
CA ALA A 217 10.62 -10.19 3.00
C ALA A 217 12.13 -9.89 3.17
N ASP A 218 12.98 -10.79 2.68
CA ASP A 218 14.44 -10.71 2.84
C ASP A 218 15.06 -9.42 2.29
N TRP A 219 14.44 -8.81 1.28
CA TRP A 219 14.94 -7.55 0.69
C TRP A 219 14.77 -6.38 1.67
N VAL A 220 13.78 -6.41 2.55
CA VAL A 220 13.53 -5.35 3.55
C VAL A 220 14.74 -5.21 4.47
N ALA A 221 15.32 -6.33 4.91
CA ALA A 221 16.52 -6.28 5.75
C ALA A 221 17.77 -5.73 5.02
N LYS A 222 17.78 -5.69 3.68
CA LYS A 222 18.94 -5.25 2.87
C LYS A 222 18.81 -3.79 2.44
N GLU A 223 17.63 -3.41 1.98
CA GLU A 223 17.38 -2.13 1.32
C GLU A 223 16.80 -1.07 2.26
N CYS A 224 16.13 -1.52 3.33
CA CYS A 224 15.33 -0.68 4.21
C CYS A 224 16.14 -0.24 5.45
N ALA A 225 15.74 0.85 6.11
CA ALA A 225 16.40 1.32 7.34
C ALA A 225 16.45 0.22 8.40
N GLN A 226 17.65 -0.01 8.92
CA GLN A 226 17.86 -0.99 9.99
C GLN A 226 17.48 -0.40 11.35
N PRO A 227 17.18 -1.24 12.36
CA PRO A 227 16.97 -0.77 13.73
C PRO A 227 18.12 0.14 14.19
N GLY A 228 17.80 1.37 14.59
CA GLY A 228 18.78 2.38 15.01
C GLY A 228 19.35 3.28 13.91
N ALA A 229 19.00 3.04 12.63
CA ALA A 229 19.29 3.98 11.54
C ALA A 229 18.22 5.08 11.47
N ALA A 230 18.61 6.26 10.95
CA ALA A 230 17.65 7.33 10.72
C ALA A 230 16.79 7.03 9.49
N CYS A 231 15.45 7.07 9.65
CA CYS A 231 14.51 6.80 8.56
C CYS A 231 14.53 7.85 7.43
N VAL A 232 15.23 8.97 7.63
CA VAL A 232 15.38 10.03 6.61
C VAL A 232 16.46 9.70 5.58
N ASP A 233 17.44 8.86 5.94
CA ASP A 233 18.59 8.54 5.08
C ASP A 233 18.35 7.29 4.23
N LYS A 234 17.55 6.36 4.75
CA LYS A 234 17.08 5.16 4.07
C LYS A 234 15.59 4.98 4.38
N GLY A 235 14.75 4.97 3.35
CA GLY A 235 13.30 4.86 3.52
C GLY A 235 12.84 3.44 3.91
N CYS A 236 11.64 3.38 4.49
CA CYS A 236 10.68 2.27 4.66
C CYS A 236 9.35 2.91 5.09
#